data_AF-A0A7Y3AAD6-F1
#
_entry.id   AF-A0A7Y3AAD6-F1
#
_cell.length_a   1.000
_cell.length_b   1.000
_cell.length_c   1.000
_cell.angle_alpha   90.00
_cell.angle_beta   90.00
_cell.angle_gamma   90.00
#
_symmetry.space_group_name_H-M   'P 1'
#
loop_
_entity.id
_entity.type
_entity.pdbx_description
1 polymer ?
#
loop_
_entity_poly.entity_id
_entity_poly.type
_entity_poly.pdbx_seq_one_letter_code
_entity_poly.pdbx_strand_id
1 'polypeptide(L)'
;MPIDRDVLEAVREMDAHELRRLLILAKARLEARGEMFPGAAPEVSLRQQMVKCGKASCTSCPHGPYWYAYWTEDGRRRSKYVGKLEDVDDPAEYVAQKVVEQAQ
;
A
#
# COMPACT_ATOMS: atom_id res chain seq x y z
N MET A 1 -24.84 -8.33 -14.45
CA MET A 1 -24.37 -9.71 -14.19
C MET A 1 -23.34 -9.66 -13.09
N PRO A 2 -23.33 -10.61 -12.15
CA PRO A 2 -22.20 -10.79 -11.23
C PRO A 2 -20.93 -11.12 -12.02
N ILE A 3 -19.76 -10.81 -11.44
CA ILE A 3 -18.47 -11.26 -11.99
C ILE A 3 -18.38 -12.77 -11.82
N ASP A 4 -17.95 -13.46 -12.87
CA ASP A 4 -17.77 -14.91 -12.87
C ASP A 4 -16.70 -15.34 -11.84
N ARG A 5 -16.90 -16.48 -11.19
CA ARG A 5 -15.95 -17.03 -10.20
C ARG A 5 -14.58 -17.26 -10.82
N ASP A 6 -14.53 -17.77 -12.05
CA ASP A 6 -13.28 -18.11 -12.72
C ASP A 6 -12.48 -16.84 -13.04
N VAL A 7 -13.17 -15.72 -13.30
CA VAL A 7 -12.52 -14.41 -13.48
C VAL A 7 -11.89 -13.92 -12.18
N LEU A 8 -12.57 -14.10 -11.04
CA LEU A 8 -12.03 -13.73 -9.73
C LEU A 8 -10.81 -14.57 -9.37
N GLU A 9 -10.85 -15.87 -9.67
CA GLU A 9 -9.72 -16.78 -9.46
C GLU A 9 -8.54 -16.39 -10.35
N ALA A 10 -8.78 -16.11 -11.63
CA ALA A 10 -7.75 -15.63 -12.54
C ALA A 10 -7.08 -14.33 -12.05
N VAL A 11 -7.85 -13.36 -11.54
CA VAL A 11 -7.29 -12.11 -11.02
C VAL A 11 -6.41 -12.32 -9.78
N ARG A 12 -6.69 -13.32 -8.96
CA ARG A 12 -5.85 -13.65 -7.78
C ARG A 12 -4.50 -14.23 -8.17
N GLU A 13 -4.46 -14.98 -9.26
CA GLU A 13 -3.24 -15.61 -9.76
C GLU A 13 -2.44 -14.69 -10.71
N MET A 14 -2.98 -13.53 -11.08
CA MET A 14 -2.31 -12.58 -11.98
C MET A 14 -1.07 -11.98 -11.34
N ASP A 15 -0.01 -11.84 -12.14
CA ASP A 15 1.19 -11.12 -11.72
C ASP A 15 1.00 -9.58 -11.76
N ALA A 16 1.99 -8.86 -11.24
CA ALA A 16 1.93 -7.39 -11.17
C ALA A 16 1.84 -6.71 -12.55
N HIS A 17 2.35 -7.30 -13.61
CA HIS A 17 2.23 -6.75 -14.97
C HIS A 17 0.82 -6.95 -15.52
N GLU A 18 0.23 -8.13 -15.30
CA GLU A 18 -1.13 -8.47 -15.68
C GLU A 18 -2.17 -7.62 -14.92
N LEU A 19 -2.00 -7.48 -13.61
CA LEU A 19 -2.84 -6.63 -12.77
C LEU A 19 -2.80 -5.17 -13.21
N ARG A 20 -1.61 -4.66 -13.60
CA ARG A 20 -1.49 -3.29 -14.16
C ARG A 20 -2.28 -3.12 -15.45
N ARG A 21 -2.22 -4.11 -16.36
CA ARG A 21 -2.99 -4.07 -17.61
C ARG A 21 -4.50 -4.14 -17.35
N LEU A 22 -4.92 -4.99 -16.43
CA LEU A 22 -6.33 -5.10 -16.02
C LEU A 22 -6.84 -3.78 -15.43
N LEU A 23 -6.06 -3.16 -14.53
CA LEU A 23 -6.40 -1.88 -13.93
C LEU A 23 -6.60 -0.79 -14.99
N ILE A 24 -5.66 -0.67 -15.96
CA ILE A 24 -5.76 0.30 -17.05
C ILE A 24 -7.07 0.11 -17.83
N LEU A 25 -7.38 -1.14 -18.21
CA LEU A 25 -8.58 -1.45 -18.98
C LEU A 25 -9.86 -1.14 -18.19
N ALA A 26 -9.93 -1.60 -16.93
CA ALA A 26 -11.08 -1.42 -16.06
C ALA A 26 -11.34 0.07 -15.80
N LYS A 27 -10.28 0.82 -15.46
CA LYS A 27 -10.34 2.27 -15.23
C LYS A 27 -10.84 3.02 -16.46
N ALA A 28 -10.24 2.79 -17.63
CA ALA A 28 -10.64 3.45 -18.87
C ALA A 28 -12.13 3.21 -19.20
N ARG A 29 -12.64 2.01 -18.94
CA ARG A 29 -14.05 1.67 -19.18
C ARG A 29 -15.01 2.33 -18.20
N LEU A 30 -14.58 2.58 -16.97
CA LEU A 30 -15.37 3.28 -15.95
C LEU A 30 -15.40 4.78 -16.22
N GLU A 31 -14.26 5.39 -16.54
CA GLU A 31 -14.16 6.80 -16.93
C GLU A 31 -15.03 7.10 -18.16
N ALA A 32 -15.03 6.21 -19.16
CA ALA A 32 -15.89 6.34 -20.34
C ALA A 32 -17.40 6.31 -20.01
N ARG A 33 -17.78 5.81 -18.83
CA ARG A 33 -19.18 5.82 -18.33
C ARG A 33 -19.47 7.01 -17.43
N GLY A 34 -18.51 7.93 -17.25
CA GLY A 34 -18.64 9.08 -16.35
C GLY A 34 -18.44 8.72 -14.87
N GLU A 35 -17.99 7.51 -14.56
CA GLU A 35 -17.65 7.12 -13.20
C GLU A 35 -16.31 7.77 -12.83
N MET A 36 -16.34 8.69 -11.87
CA MET A 36 -15.12 9.23 -11.30
C MET A 36 -14.53 8.22 -10.31
N PHE A 37 -13.24 7.96 -10.40
CA PHE A 37 -12.47 7.27 -9.36
C PHE A 37 -11.77 8.32 -8.50
N PRO A 38 -12.41 8.86 -7.44
CA PRO A 38 -11.69 9.62 -6.43
C PRO A 38 -10.79 8.63 -5.69
N GLY A 39 -9.48 8.74 -5.93
CA GLY A 39 -8.49 7.86 -5.33
C GLY A 39 -8.00 6.79 -6.30
N ALA A 40 -7.03 7.16 -7.14
CA ALA A 40 -5.85 6.30 -7.15
C ALA A 40 -5.46 6.15 -5.68
N ALA A 41 -5.31 4.91 -5.20
CA ALA A 41 -4.92 4.62 -3.80
C ALA A 41 -3.95 5.70 -3.32
N PRO A 42 -4.17 6.29 -2.12
CA PRO A 42 -3.39 7.44 -1.66
C PRO A 42 -1.93 7.21 -2.03
N GLU A 43 -1.28 8.16 -2.71
CA GLU A 43 0.08 7.95 -3.21
C GLU A 43 1.00 7.69 -1.99
N VAL A 44 1.18 6.41 -1.66
CA VAL A 44 1.91 5.97 -0.48
C VAL A 44 3.37 5.92 -0.88
N SER A 45 4.17 6.82 -0.32
CA SER A 45 5.61 6.73 -0.43
C SER A 45 6.19 5.99 0.76
N LEU A 46 7.00 4.97 0.47
CA LEU A 46 7.74 4.21 1.48
C LEU A 46 9.12 4.82 1.68
N ARG A 47 9.53 4.97 2.94
CA ARG A 47 10.87 5.45 3.30
C ARG A 47 11.44 4.67 4.47
N GLN A 48 12.71 4.25 4.35
CA GLN A 48 13.48 3.65 5.44
C GLN A 48 13.95 4.71 6.44
N GLN A 49 13.90 4.38 7.73
CA GLN A 49 14.39 5.24 8.82
C GLN A 49 15.13 4.45 9.89
N MET A 50 16.15 5.10 10.46
CA MET A 50 16.84 4.66 11.66
C MET A 50 16.24 5.39 12.87
N VAL A 51 15.84 4.66 13.91
CA VAL A 51 15.07 5.17 15.06
C VAL A 51 15.86 5.01 16.36
N LYS A 52 15.88 6.06 17.19
CA LYS A 52 16.42 5.99 18.56
C LYS A 52 15.36 5.43 19.50
N CYS A 53 15.67 4.39 20.28
CA CYS A 53 14.68 3.77 21.19
C CYS A 53 14.48 4.51 22.52
N GLY A 54 15.32 5.49 22.84
CA GLY A 54 15.21 6.30 24.07
C GLY A 54 15.62 5.60 25.37
N LYS A 55 16.04 4.34 25.33
CA LYS A 55 16.52 3.62 26.53
C LYS A 55 17.92 4.10 26.92
N ALA A 56 18.08 4.53 28.17
CA ALA A 56 19.37 5.04 28.69
C ALA A 56 20.51 4.01 28.62
N SER A 57 20.19 2.71 28.71
CA SER A 57 21.16 1.61 28.63
C SER A 57 21.40 1.08 27.21
N CYS A 58 20.80 1.67 26.17
CA CYS A 58 20.97 1.19 24.81
C CYS A 58 22.30 1.65 24.22
N THR A 59 23.17 0.70 23.83
CA THR A 59 24.47 0.95 23.20
C THR A 59 24.48 0.70 21.69
N SER A 60 23.36 0.23 21.12
CA SER A 60 23.24 -0.19 19.72
C SER A 60 22.30 0.70 18.90
N CYS A 61 21.92 1.87 19.42
CA CYS A 61 21.15 2.86 18.69
C CYS A 61 22.00 3.58 17.62
N PRO A 62 21.39 4.02 16.50
CA PRO A 62 19.97 3.89 16.16
C PRO A 62 19.61 2.52 15.56
N HIS A 63 18.36 2.08 15.75
CA HIS A 63 17.86 0.81 15.23
C HIS A 63 17.19 0.96 13.86
N GLY A 64 17.24 -0.09 13.04
CA GLY A 64 16.62 -0.11 11.72
C GLY A 64 17.50 -0.84 10.70
N PRO A 65 17.26 -0.63 9.39
CA PRO A 65 16.26 0.29 8.84
C PRO A 65 14.83 -0.21 9.05
N TYR A 66 13.92 0.68 9.44
CA TYR A 66 12.49 0.41 9.48
C TYR A 66 11.76 1.15 8.38
N TRP A 67 10.74 0.52 7.82
CA TRP A 67 9.86 1.14 6.84
C TRP A 67 8.77 1.97 7.49
N TYR A 68 8.57 3.15 6.92
CA TYR A 68 7.43 4.01 7.17
C TYR A 68 6.71 4.30 5.86
N ALA A 69 5.39 4.18 5.88
CA ALA A 69 4.51 4.61 4.82
C ALA A 69 4.10 6.07 5.06
N TYR A 70 4.00 6.84 3.99
CA TYR A 70 3.56 8.23 4.05
C TYR A 70 2.56 8.53 2.95
N TRP A 71 1.43 9.13 3.31
CA TRP A 71 0.41 9.56 2.35
C TRP A 71 -0.20 10.90 2.74
N THR A 72 -1.07 11.43 1.89
CA THR A 72 -1.87 12.63 2.18
C THR A 72 -3.33 12.22 2.21
N GLU A 73 -4.02 12.61 3.27
CA GLU A 73 -5.43 12.33 3.52
C GLU A 73 -6.06 13.60 4.08
N ASP A 74 -7.17 14.05 3.49
CA ASP A 74 -7.85 15.31 3.82
C ASP A 74 -6.92 16.53 3.90
N GLY A 75 -5.96 16.61 2.96
CA GLY A 75 -4.95 17.67 2.90
C GLY A 75 -3.88 17.61 4.00
N ARG A 76 -3.88 16.57 4.84
CA ARG A 76 -2.91 16.37 5.92
C ARG A 76 -1.93 15.26 5.58
N ARG A 77 -0.64 15.51 5.80
CA ARG A 77 0.40 14.48 5.68
C ARG A 77 0.25 13.48 6.82
N ARG A 78 0.16 12.20 6.48
CA ARG A 78 0.09 11.07 7.42
C ARG A 78 1.33 10.20 7.29
N SER A 79 1.64 9.47 8.35
CA SER A 79 2.64 8.41 8.33
C SER A 79 2.22 7.22 9.20
N LYS A 80 2.71 6.04 8.83
CA LYS A 80 2.52 4.77 9.56
C LYS A 80 3.84 4.02 9.64
N TYR A 81 4.15 3.51 10.83
CA TYR A 81 5.21 2.52 11.00
C TYR A 81 4.79 1.17 10.40
N VAL A 82 5.55 0.68 9.43
CA VAL A 82 5.27 -0.57 8.69
C VAL A 82 6.06 -1.74 9.29
N GLY A 83 7.30 -1.47 9.74
CA GLY A 83 8.19 -2.49 10.30
C GLY A 83 9.34 -2.86 9.38
N LYS A 84 9.82 -4.10 9.47
CA LYS A 84 10.76 -4.68 8.50
C LYS A 84 9.96 -5.37 7.40
N LEU A 85 10.39 -5.21 6.15
CA LEU A 85 9.73 -5.83 4.99
C LEU A 85 10.54 -7.02 4.42
N GLU A 86 11.60 -7.44 5.12
CA GLU A 86 12.53 -8.49 4.68
C GLU A 86 11.84 -9.86 4.54
N ASP A 87 10.79 -10.10 5.34
CA ASP A 87 10.08 -11.38 5.43
C ASP A 87 8.61 -11.27 4.95
N VAL A 88 8.27 -10.25 4.16
CA VAL A 88 6.90 -10.04 3.67
C VAL A 88 6.81 -10.45 2.21
N ASP A 89 5.97 -11.43 1.90
CA ASP A 89 5.80 -11.99 0.54
C ASP A 89 5.24 -10.95 -0.45
N ASP A 90 4.27 -10.14 -0.02
CA ASP A 90 3.76 -8.98 -0.77
C ASP A 90 3.86 -7.68 0.06
N PRO A 91 4.99 -6.96 -0.04
CA PRO A 91 5.20 -5.72 0.68
C PRO A 91 4.22 -4.61 0.32
N ALA A 92 3.67 -4.61 -0.90
CA ALA A 92 2.77 -3.56 -1.36
C ALA A 92 1.37 -3.74 -0.75
N GLU A 93 0.84 -4.96 -0.75
CA GLU A 93 -0.44 -5.26 -0.13
C GLU A 93 -0.38 -5.06 1.40
N TYR A 94 0.68 -5.55 2.05
CA TYR A 94 0.87 -5.37 3.50
C TYR A 94 0.89 -3.88 3.90
N VAL A 95 1.55 -3.03 3.10
CA VAL A 95 1.57 -1.59 3.32
C VAL A 95 0.18 -0.97 3.11
N ALA A 96 -0.53 -1.37 2.05
CA ALA A 96 -1.88 -0.88 1.79
C ALA A 96 -2.83 -1.21 2.97
N GLN A 97 -2.78 -2.44 3.49
CA GLN A 97 -3.55 -2.85 4.67
C GLN A 97 -3.23 -1.98 5.89
N LYS A 98 -1.94 -1.74 6.18
CA LYS A 98 -1.51 -0.90 7.33
C LYS A 98 -1.93 0.57 7.22
N VAL A 99 -2.06 1.09 6.01
CA VAL A 99 -2.57 2.45 5.75
C VAL A 99 -4.08 2.51 5.92
N VAL A 100 -4.82 1.53 5.40
CA VAL A 100 -6.29 1.45 5.51
C VAL A 100 -6.75 1.27 6.96
N GLU A 101 -6.05 0.43 7.75
CA GLU A 101 -6.34 0.22 9.19
C GLU A 101 -6.24 1.49 10.05
N GLN A 102 -5.57 2.56 9.58
CA GLN A 102 -5.45 3.82 10.31
C GLN A 102 -6.56 4.83 9.98
N ALA A 103 -7.35 4.58 8.93
CA ALA A 103 -8.40 5.48 8.44
C ALA A 103 -9.81 5.18 9.01
N GLN A 104 -9.90 4.32 10.03
CA GLN A 104 -11.13 3.98 10.78
C GLN A 104 -11.06 4.54 12.22
#